data_AF-A0A8J5W134-F1
#
_entry.id   AF-A0A8J5W134-F1
#
_cell.length_a   1.000
_cell.length_b   1.000
_cell.length_c   1.000
_cell.angle_alpha   90.00
_cell.angle_beta   90.00
_cell.angle_gamma   90.00
#
_symmetry.space_group_name_H-M   'P 1'
#
loop_
_entity.id
_entity.type
_entity.pdbx_description
1 polymer ?
#
loop_
_entity_poly.entity_id
_entity_poly.type
_entity_poly.pdbx_seq_one_letter_code
_entity_poly.pdbx_strand_id
1 'polypeptide(L)'
;MTLLVSDPTLLVWPVSPAATSSTSASTSSSSPPPRWWTQHASDHCCGHFGYQTSTPYTPHVSLLHGDLTDEEKEVARKKVEEMDKEICAMQFEISKLALYRTDTEDKSLESWELVET
;
A
#
# COMPACT_ATOMS: atom_id res chain seq x y z
N MET A 1 -1.31 -9.31 2.92
CA MET A 1 -1.06 -8.31 1.88
C MET A 1 -0.87 -6.88 2.44
N THR A 2 0.09 -6.42 3.25
CA THR A 2 1.35 -6.87 3.92
C THR A 2 2.74 -6.75 3.23
N LEU A 3 3.04 -5.77 2.35
CA LEU A 3 4.43 -5.46 1.94
C LEU A 3 5.02 -4.42 2.91
N LEU A 4 5.65 -4.89 3.98
CA LEU A 4 6.11 -4.03 5.08
C LEU A 4 7.46 -3.35 4.79
N VAL A 5 7.47 -2.33 3.92
CA VAL A 5 8.63 -1.42 3.77
C VAL A 5 8.62 -0.40 4.91
N SER A 6 8.94 -0.86 6.12
CA SER A 6 9.05 -0.01 7.32
C SER A 6 10.39 0.73 7.38
N ASP A 7 10.61 1.66 6.46
CA ASP A 7 11.48 2.82 6.72
C ASP A 7 10.77 4.13 6.31
N PRO A 8 10.21 4.89 7.26
CA PRO A 8 9.55 6.16 6.97
C PRO A 8 10.52 7.30 6.62
N THR A 9 11.83 7.07 6.68
CA THR A 9 12.88 8.10 6.57
C THR A 9 13.26 8.41 5.11
N LEU A 10 13.07 7.46 4.19
CA LEU A 10 13.64 7.53 2.83
C LEU A 10 12.67 8.01 1.72
N LEU A 11 11.40 8.28 2.03
CA LEU A 11 10.41 8.81 1.07
C LEU A 11 10.10 10.31 1.26
N VAL A 12 11.14 11.10 1.56
CA VAL A 12 11.09 12.56 1.37
C VAL A 12 11.20 12.86 -0.12
N TRP A 13 10.07 13.16 -0.77
CA TRP A 13 10.08 13.65 -2.15
C TRP A 13 10.86 14.99 -2.21
N PRO A 14 11.86 15.13 -3.10
CA PRO A 14 12.63 16.37 -3.18
C PRO A 14 11.76 17.51 -3.70
N VAL A 15 11.55 18.53 -2.85
CA VAL A 15 10.96 19.80 -3.28
C VAL A 15 11.88 20.45 -4.30
N SER A 16 11.52 20.33 -5.57
CA SER A 16 12.22 21.01 -6.65
C SER A 16 11.94 22.52 -6.56
N PRO A 17 12.96 23.39 -6.47
CA PRO A 17 12.75 24.83 -6.49
C PRO A 17 12.15 25.25 -7.84
N ALA A 18 11.22 26.21 -7.82
CA ALA A 18 10.46 26.58 -8.99
C ALA A 18 11.33 27.21 -10.10
N ALA A 19 11.55 26.45 -11.18
CA ALA A 19 12.06 26.99 -12.44
C ALA A 19 10.91 27.62 -13.24
N THR A 20 11.11 28.82 -13.76
CA THR A 20 10.10 29.56 -14.55
C THR A 20 10.13 29.16 -16.03
N SER A 21 8.99 29.40 -16.70
CA SER A 21 8.80 29.41 -18.18
C SER A 21 8.37 28.10 -18.85
N SER A 22 7.05 27.96 -18.97
CA SER A 22 6.33 27.59 -20.21
C SER A 22 6.82 26.40 -21.07
N THR A 23 6.11 25.27 -20.96
CA THR A 23 5.49 24.59 -22.12
C THR A 23 4.31 23.75 -21.62
N SER A 24 3.12 23.94 -22.21
CA SER A 24 1.89 23.25 -21.78
C SER A 24 1.76 21.86 -22.44
N ALA A 25 2.56 20.90 -21.98
CA ALA A 25 2.26 19.49 -22.17
C ALA A 25 1.26 19.07 -21.09
N SER A 26 -0.01 18.80 -21.47
CA SER A 26 -1.05 18.35 -20.54
C SER A 26 -0.89 16.86 -20.24
N THR A 27 0.18 16.49 -19.54
CA THR A 27 0.26 15.21 -18.86
C THR A 27 -0.77 15.18 -17.73
N SER A 28 -1.66 14.18 -17.74
CA SER A 28 -2.55 13.92 -16.61
C SER A 28 -1.77 13.29 -15.47
N SER A 29 -0.99 14.12 -14.76
CA SER A 29 -0.30 13.70 -13.54
C SER A 29 -1.32 13.47 -12.43
N SER A 30 -1.85 12.24 -12.34
CA SER A 30 -2.65 11.77 -11.22
C SER A 30 -1.82 11.87 -9.94
N SER A 31 -1.91 13.02 -9.27
CA SER A 31 -1.25 13.22 -7.99
C SER A 31 -1.77 12.19 -6.98
N PRO A 32 -0.91 11.60 -6.15
CA PRO A 32 -1.34 10.58 -5.21
C PRO A 32 -2.43 11.13 -4.28
N PRO A 33 -3.42 10.31 -3.87
CA PRO A 33 -4.50 10.75 -3.00
C PRO A 33 -3.96 11.37 -1.72
N PRO A 34 -4.50 12.53 -1.26
CA PRO A 34 -4.07 13.15 -0.01
C PRO A 34 -4.21 12.18 1.18
N ARG A 35 -3.19 12.15 2.06
CA ARG A 35 -3.13 11.26 3.24
C ARG A 35 -4.35 11.34 4.19
N TRP A 36 -5.19 12.38 4.08
CA TRP A 36 -6.41 12.51 4.87
C TRP A 36 -7.58 11.65 4.35
N TRP A 37 -7.63 11.29 3.06
CA TRP A 37 -8.62 10.33 2.56
C TRP A 37 -8.38 8.93 3.14
N THR A 38 -7.12 8.49 3.19
CA THR A 38 -6.75 7.19 3.75
C THR A 38 -6.99 7.11 5.25
N GLN A 39 -6.78 8.20 6.00
CA GLN A 39 -7.13 8.26 7.41
C GLN A 39 -8.65 8.25 7.62
N HIS A 40 -9.41 9.07 6.88
CA HIS A 40 -10.89 9.11 7.01
C HIS A 40 -11.55 7.76 6.68
N ALA A 41 -11.03 7.02 5.69
CA ALA A 41 -11.48 5.65 5.40
C ALA A 41 -11.17 4.68 6.56
N SER A 42 -9.98 4.79 7.17
CA SER A 42 -9.59 4.01 8.35
C SER A 42 -10.51 4.31 9.54
N ASP A 43 -10.70 5.59 9.88
CA ASP A 43 -11.50 6.05 11.01
C ASP A 43 -12.96 5.56 10.89
N HIS A 44 -13.53 5.66 9.68
CA HIS A 44 -14.86 5.16 9.37
C HIS A 44 -14.99 3.64 9.58
N CYS A 45 -14.06 2.84 9.04
CA CYS A 45 -14.07 1.39 9.20
C CYS A 45 -13.83 0.96 10.66
N CYS A 46 -12.91 1.63 11.37
CA CYS A 46 -12.65 1.34 12.77
C CYS A 46 -13.87 1.66 13.65
N GLY A 47 -14.55 2.78 13.40
CA GLY A 47 -15.81 3.11 14.07
C GLY A 47 -16.94 2.13 13.76
N HIS A 48 -17.02 1.60 12.53
CA HIS A 48 -18.03 0.62 12.13
C HIS A 48 -17.83 -0.76 12.80
N PHE A 49 -16.60 -1.25 12.87
CA PHE A 49 -16.27 -2.57 13.45
C PHE A 49 -15.87 -2.52 14.94
N GLY A 50 -15.81 -1.34 15.56
CA GLY A 50 -15.48 -1.17 16.97
C GLY A 50 -13.99 -1.29 17.32
N TYR A 51 -13.09 -1.16 16.33
CA TYR A 51 -11.64 -1.24 16.51
C TYR A 51 -11.01 0.11 16.86
N GLN A 52 -9.77 0.05 17.39
CA GLN A 52 -8.92 1.23 17.62
C GLN A 52 -7.56 1.02 16.95
N THR A 53 -7.08 2.02 16.21
CA THR A 53 -5.76 2.00 15.54
C THR A 53 -4.75 2.84 16.32
N SER A 54 -3.61 2.24 16.68
CA SER A 54 -2.47 2.93 17.30
C SER A 54 -1.53 3.58 16.29
N THR A 55 -1.66 3.26 15.00
CA THR A 55 -0.81 3.75 13.90
C THR A 55 -1.67 4.27 12.73
N PRO A 56 -1.18 5.28 11.96
CA PRO A 56 -1.88 5.77 10.78
C PRO A 56 -2.01 4.69 9.70
N TYR A 57 -3.20 4.55 9.11
CA TYR A 57 -3.43 3.56 8.07
C TYR A 57 -2.66 3.89 6.79
N THR A 58 -1.90 2.91 6.31
CA THR A 58 -1.17 2.97 5.04
C THR A 58 -1.80 1.92 4.12
N PRO A 59 -2.51 2.30 3.03
CA PRO A 59 -3.05 1.33 2.08
C PRO A 59 -1.90 0.69 1.30
N HIS A 60 -1.91 -0.64 1.17
CA HIS A 60 -0.83 -1.38 0.52
C HIS A 60 -1.29 -2.80 0.15
N VAL A 61 -0.49 -3.49 -0.67
CA VAL A 61 -0.71 -4.88 -1.12
C VAL A 61 0.65 -5.59 -1.10
N SER A 62 0.79 -6.76 -0.45
CA SER A 62 1.99 -7.60 -0.68
C SER A 62 1.80 -8.58 -1.82
N LEU A 63 2.85 -8.61 -2.63
CA LEU A 63 3.11 -9.60 -3.66
C LEU A 63 3.74 -10.88 -3.06
N LEU A 64 4.22 -10.82 -1.82
CA LEU A 64 4.83 -11.93 -1.07
C LEU A 64 4.65 -11.79 0.45
N HIS A 65 4.48 -12.90 1.15
CA HIS A 65 4.65 -13.03 2.60
C HIS A 65 5.86 -13.94 2.88
N GLY A 66 6.67 -13.62 3.88
CA GLY A 66 7.82 -14.42 4.29
C GLY A 66 8.77 -13.68 5.24
N ASP A 67 9.48 -14.41 6.08
CA ASP A 67 10.50 -13.89 7.00
C ASP A 67 11.83 -13.67 6.24
N LEU A 68 11.92 -12.56 5.50
CA LEU A 68 13.07 -12.19 4.67
C LEU A 68 14.02 -11.21 5.38
N THR A 69 15.32 -11.27 5.07
CA THR A 69 16.28 -10.19 5.42
C THR A 69 16.04 -8.93 4.59
N ASP A 70 16.66 -7.81 4.94
CA ASP A 70 16.50 -6.56 4.19
C ASP A 70 17.16 -6.62 2.79
N GLU A 71 18.25 -7.39 2.65
CA GLU A 71 18.86 -7.72 1.35
C GLU A 71 17.92 -8.57 0.49
N GLU A 72 17.24 -9.55 1.08
CA GLU A 72 16.27 -10.40 0.38
C GLU A 72 15.03 -9.61 -0.04
N LYS A 73 14.54 -8.67 0.78
CA LYS A 73 13.47 -7.72 0.41
C LYS A 73 13.88 -6.83 -0.77
N GLU A 74 15.11 -6.31 -0.77
CA GLU A 74 15.67 -5.49 -1.85
C GLU A 74 15.77 -6.28 -3.17
N VAL A 75 16.19 -7.55 -3.11
CA VAL A 75 16.21 -8.46 -4.27
C VAL A 75 14.80 -8.80 -4.74
N ALA A 76 13.87 -9.08 -3.83
CA ALA A 76 12.48 -9.37 -4.17
C ALA A 76 11.78 -8.18 -4.84
N ARG A 77 12.00 -6.96 -4.35
CA ARG A 77 11.44 -5.73 -4.98
C ARG A 77 11.99 -5.52 -6.38
N LYS A 78 13.31 -5.61 -6.58
CA LYS A 78 13.95 -5.52 -7.91
C LYS A 78 13.43 -6.58 -8.89
N LYS A 79 13.23 -7.81 -8.43
CA LYS A 79 12.69 -8.88 -9.27
C LYS A 79 11.24 -8.62 -9.70
N VAL A 80 10.43 -8.02 -8.83
CA VAL A 80 9.08 -7.54 -9.18
C VAL A 80 9.17 -6.43 -10.22
N GLU A 81 9.99 -5.40 -10.00
CA GLU A 81 10.21 -4.27 -10.93
C GLU A 81 10.74 -4.72 -12.31
N GLU A 82 11.47 -5.84 -12.37
CA GLU A 82 11.93 -6.45 -13.62
C GLU A 82 10.81 -7.24 -14.33
N MET A 83 9.98 -7.97 -13.58
CA MET A 83 8.87 -8.78 -14.10
C MET A 83 7.69 -7.92 -14.60
N ASP A 84 7.34 -6.85 -13.88
CA ASP A 84 6.33 -5.87 -14.26
C ASP A 84 6.78 -4.47 -13.83
N LYS A 85 6.95 -3.57 -14.80
CA LYS A 85 7.38 -2.18 -14.60
C LYS A 85 6.20 -1.23 -14.35
N GLU A 86 5.00 -1.63 -14.72
CA GLU A 86 3.77 -0.84 -14.57
C GLU A 86 3.14 -1.05 -13.19
N ILE A 87 3.50 -2.13 -12.48
CA ILE A 87 3.02 -2.44 -11.12
C ILE A 87 3.20 -1.29 -10.10
N CYS A 88 4.24 -0.47 -10.25
CA CYS A 88 4.50 0.70 -9.40
C CYS A 88 3.58 1.90 -9.69
N ALA A 89 2.86 1.90 -10.82
CA ALA A 89 1.91 2.93 -11.27
C ALA A 89 0.49 2.38 -11.48
N MET A 90 0.27 1.10 -11.16
CA MET A 90 -0.96 0.37 -11.40
C MET A 90 -2.14 0.98 -10.63
N GLN A 91 -3.23 1.23 -11.34
CA GLN A 91 -4.50 1.69 -10.78
C GLN A 91 -5.55 0.61 -11.06
N PHE A 92 -6.28 0.19 -10.02
CA PHE A 92 -7.31 -0.84 -10.10
C PHE A 92 -8.53 -0.46 -9.25
N GLU A 93 -9.69 -1.00 -9.60
CA GLU A 93 -10.95 -0.78 -8.89
C GLU A 93 -11.16 -1.84 -7.80
N ILE A 94 -11.46 -1.41 -6.57
CA ILE A 94 -11.92 -2.30 -5.50
C ILE A 94 -13.43 -2.48 -5.64
N SER A 95 -13.84 -3.41 -6.50
CA SER A 95 -15.25 -3.64 -6.86
C SER A 95 -16.05 -4.45 -5.84
N LYS A 96 -15.38 -5.09 -4.88
CA LYS A 96 -15.97 -5.91 -3.80
C LYS A 96 -15.14 -5.85 -2.52
N LEU A 97 -15.77 -6.21 -1.41
CA LEU A 97 -15.16 -6.48 -0.12
C LEU A 97 -15.56 -7.88 0.35
N ALA A 98 -14.75 -8.51 1.19
CA ALA A 98 -15.05 -9.84 1.74
C ALA A 98 -14.67 -9.89 3.22
N LEU A 99 -15.48 -10.56 4.03
CA LEU A 99 -15.20 -10.80 5.44
C LEU A 99 -14.42 -12.11 5.59
N TYR A 100 -13.23 -12.02 6.17
CA TYR A 100 -12.41 -13.17 6.52
C TYR A 100 -12.25 -13.27 8.03
N ARG A 101 -12.16 -14.52 8.51
CA ARG A 101 -11.65 -14.86 9.83
C ARG A 101 -10.20 -15.27 9.66
N THR A 102 -9.29 -14.56 10.32
CA THR A 102 -7.85 -14.74 10.18
C THR A 102 -7.20 -14.82 11.56
N ASP A 103 -6.33 -15.79 11.80
CA ASP A 103 -5.30 -15.64 12.83
C ASP A 103 -4.16 -14.79 12.24
N THR A 104 -3.72 -13.75 12.97
CA THR A 104 -2.63 -12.86 12.53
C THR A 104 -1.25 -13.45 12.80
N GLU A 105 -1.14 -14.40 13.72
CA GLU A 105 0.11 -15.08 14.07
C GLU A 105 0.36 -16.31 13.17
N ASP A 106 -0.67 -16.79 12.47
CA ASP A 106 -0.59 -17.90 11.53
C ASP A 106 0.13 -17.50 10.23
N LYS A 107 1.43 -17.81 10.17
CA LYS A 107 2.26 -17.65 8.97
C LYS A 107 2.01 -18.71 7.88
N SER A 108 1.26 -19.77 8.15
CA SER A 108 0.93 -20.81 7.16
C SER A 108 -0.23 -20.40 6.24
N LEU A 109 -1.09 -19.50 6.72
CA LEU A 109 -2.37 -19.10 6.11
C LEU A 109 -3.42 -20.23 6.05
N GLU A 110 -3.18 -21.38 6.68
CA GLU A 110 -4.13 -22.51 6.73
C GLU A 110 -5.36 -22.21 7.62
N SER A 111 -5.25 -21.25 8.55
CA SER A 111 -6.36 -20.81 9.42
C SER A 111 -7.31 -19.77 8.79
N TRP A 112 -7.01 -19.28 7.57
CA TRP A 112 -7.71 -18.15 6.97
C TRP A 112 -9.01 -18.58 6.29
N GLU A 113 -10.13 -18.36 6.99
CA GLU A 113 -11.48 -18.80 6.62
C GLU A 113 -12.28 -17.64 6.00
N LEU A 114 -12.85 -17.84 4.80
CA LEU A 114 -13.76 -16.89 4.16
C LEU A 114 -15.17 -17.01 4.78
N VAL A 115 -15.74 -15.88 5.21
CA VAL A 115 -17.05 -15.82 5.88
C VAL A 115 -18.14 -15.25 4.96
N GLU A 116 -17.88 -14.15 4.24
CA GLU A 116 -18.88 -13.46 3.39
C GLU A 116 -18.22 -12.64 2.25
N THR A 117 -18.93 -12.35 1.14
CA THR A 117 -18.42 -11.71 -0.11
C THR A 117 -19.47 -10.87 -0.86
#